data_AF-A0A967VZB7-F1
#
_entry.id   AF-A0A967VZB7-F1
#
_cell.length_a   1.000
_cell.length_b   1.000
_cell.length_c   1.000
_cell.angle_alpha   90.00
_cell.angle_beta   90.00
_cell.angle_gamma   90.00
#
_symmetry.space_group_name_H-M   'P 1'
#
loop_
_entity.id
_entity.type
_entity.pdbx_description
1 polymer ?
#
loop_
_entity_poly.entity_id
_entity_poly.type
_entity_poly.pdbx_seq_one_letter_code
_entity_poly.pdbx_strand_id
1 'polypeptide(L)'
;MSAMINVVTRTPSRERLEGNFNVETSAFGFEPDRLRNYSRLSGGFGGPMPFLGRDVTFLVTGERTSQRYRVLEFDDIVFDPSDTLANRLGPFSVIPSGQDYDEFLDEHIQPAHRYDRVAGWRAFGFNEDWDIFSKIHWDISQTMKLDVTNWFVVNDFKTFNTANLIYQFYEEGRNIVRQNADRQSIIWSHA
;
A
#
# COMPACT_ATOMS: atom_id res chain seq x y z
N MET A 1 28.14 -3.14 -10.47
CA MET A 1 27.66 -4.18 -11.41
C MET A 1 26.15 -4.05 -11.49
N SER A 2 25.60 -3.68 -12.64
CA SER A 2 24.15 -3.61 -12.84
C SER A 2 23.64 -5.02 -13.17
N ALA A 3 22.60 -5.48 -12.49
CA ALA A 3 21.97 -6.77 -12.78
C ALA A 3 20.92 -6.59 -13.88
N MET A 4 20.93 -7.46 -14.89
CA MET A 4 19.84 -7.53 -15.86
C MET A 4 18.74 -8.41 -15.29
N ILE A 5 17.55 -7.82 -15.07
CA ILE A 5 16.34 -8.55 -14.74
C ILE A 5 15.54 -8.70 -16.03
N ASN A 6 15.34 -9.95 -16.49
CA ASN A 6 14.48 -10.24 -17.62
C ASN A 6 13.15 -10.83 -17.11
N VAL A 7 12.09 -10.05 -17.18
CA VAL A 7 10.74 -10.50 -16.86
C VAL A 7 10.07 -10.92 -18.16
N VAL A 8 9.91 -12.23 -18.36
CA VAL A 8 9.16 -12.77 -19.51
C VAL A 8 7.70 -12.90 -19.11
N THR A 9 6.82 -12.14 -19.76
CA THR A 9 5.38 -12.24 -19.55
C THR A 9 4.84 -13.56 -20.11
N ARG A 10 3.76 -14.06 -19.51
CA ARG A 10 3.17 -15.34 -19.89
C ARG A 10 2.71 -15.31 -21.35
N THR A 11 3.18 -16.25 -22.17
CA THR A 11 2.66 -16.42 -23.53
C THR A 11 1.42 -17.32 -23.48
N PRO A 12 0.25 -16.88 -23.96
CA PRO A 12 -0.95 -17.70 -23.97
C PRO A 12 -0.80 -18.92 -24.88
N SER A 13 -1.43 -20.04 -24.50
CA SER A 13 -1.50 -21.23 -25.34
C SER A 13 -2.35 -20.95 -26.59
N ARG A 14 -1.98 -21.55 -27.73
CA ARG A 14 -2.75 -21.44 -28.99
C ARG A 14 -3.91 -22.43 -29.07
N GLU A 15 -3.96 -23.39 -28.15
CA GLU A 15 -4.89 -24.51 -28.24
C GLU A 15 -6.00 -24.45 -27.21
N ARG A 16 -5.76 -23.79 -26.07
CA ARG A 16 -6.69 -23.75 -24.95
C ARG A 16 -6.67 -22.39 -24.27
N LEU A 17 -7.83 -22.03 -23.73
CA LEU A 17 -7.94 -20.92 -22.80
C LEU A 17 -7.33 -21.35 -21.47
N GLU A 18 -6.52 -20.48 -20.90
CA GLU A 18 -5.93 -20.68 -19.59
C GLU A 18 -6.12 -19.42 -18.76
N GLY A 19 -6.27 -19.59 -17.46
CA GLY A 19 -6.35 -18.48 -16.53
C GLY A 19 -5.76 -18.83 -15.18
N ASN A 20 -5.41 -17.80 -14.42
CA ASN A 20 -5.01 -17.90 -13.03
C ASN A 20 -5.61 -16.73 -12.26
N PHE A 21 -5.82 -16.97 -10.97
CA PHE A 21 -6.38 -15.99 -10.07
C PHE A 21 -5.80 -16.23 -8.68
N ASN A 22 -5.30 -15.17 -8.08
CA ASN A 22 -4.64 -15.17 -6.79
C ASN A 22 -5.24 -14.05 -5.92
N VAL A 23 -5.46 -14.38 -4.65
CA VAL A 23 -5.90 -13.44 -3.63
C VAL A 23 -4.93 -13.53 -2.47
N GLU A 24 -4.35 -12.40 -2.11
CA GLU A 24 -3.47 -12.27 -0.95
C GLU A 24 -4.10 -11.27 0.03
N THR A 25 -4.01 -11.55 1.33
CA THR A 25 -4.48 -10.64 2.38
C THR A 25 -3.62 -10.74 3.62
N SER A 26 -3.39 -9.61 4.30
CA SER A 26 -2.71 -9.54 5.59
C SER A 26 -3.66 -9.59 6.79
N ALA A 27 -4.97 -9.82 6.57
CA ALA A 27 -5.98 -9.80 7.63
C ALA A 27 -5.75 -10.82 8.76
N PHE A 28 -4.99 -11.89 8.48
CA PHE A 28 -4.66 -12.96 9.43
C PHE A 28 -3.25 -12.82 10.03
N GLY A 29 -2.55 -11.72 9.78
CA GLY A 29 -1.22 -11.46 10.32
C GLY A 29 -1.22 -10.92 11.75
N PHE A 30 -0.04 -10.53 12.23
CA PHE A 30 0.12 -9.82 13.50
C PHE A 30 -0.52 -8.42 13.43
N GLU A 31 -0.72 -7.77 14.57
CA GLU A 31 -1.37 -6.45 14.64
C GLU A 31 -0.86 -5.41 13.62
N PRO A 32 0.46 -5.23 13.39
CA PRO A 32 0.94 -4.32 12.34
C PRO A 32 0.48 -4.70 10.93
N ASP A 33 0.42 -6.00 10.61
CA ASP A 33 -0.03 -6.50 9.31
C ASP A 33 -1.54 -6.30 9.13
N ARG A 34 -2.32 -6.47 10.20
CA ARG A 34 -3.77 -6.19 10.20
C ARG A 34 -4.03 -4.71 9.97
N LEU A 35 -3.28 -3.84 10.64
CA LEU A 35 -3.38 -2.38 10.45
C LEU A 35 -2.91 -1.95 9.07
N ARG A 36 -1.92 -2.63 8.49
CA ARG A 36 -1.50 -2.38 7.10
C ARG A 36 -2.62 -2.68 6.12
N ASN A 37 -3.52 -3.60 6.47
CA ASN A 37 -4.69 -3.99 5.68
C ASN A 37 -4.34 -4.22 4.20
N TYR A 38 -3.24 -4.95 3.97
CA TYR A 38 -2.79 -5.29 2.64
C TYR A 38 -3.74 -6.31 2.02
N SER A 39 -4.18 -6.01 0.80
CA SER A 39 -4.91 -6.94 -0.05
C SER A 39 -4.40 -6.81 -1.48
N ARG A 40 -4.18 -7.96 -2.12
CA ARG A 40 -3.81 -8.02 -3.53
C ARG A 40 -4.69 -9.03 -4.24
N LEU A 41 -5.25 -8.58 -5.35
CA LEU A 41 -6.00 -9.36 -6.29
C LEU A 41 -5.20 -9.39 -7.58
N SER A 42 -4.69 -10.54 -7.98
CA SER A 42 -3.96 -10.65 -9.24
C SER A 42 -4.44 -11.84 -10.05
N GLY A 43 -4.34 -11.73 -11.35
CA GLY A 43 -4.77 -12.80 -12.22
C GLY A 43 -4.57 -12.47 -13.67
N GLY A 44 -4.89 -13.44 -14.50
CA GLY A 44 -4.84 -13.25 -15.92
C GLY A 44 -5.52 -14.40 -16.62
N PHE A 45 -5.94 -14.14 -17.84
CA PHE A 45 -6.48 -15.14 -18.72
C PHE A 45 -6.04 -14.86 -20.15
N GLY A 46 -5.88 -15.93 -20.92
CA GLY A 46 -5.44 -15.82 -22.30
C GLY A 46 -5.54 -17.15 -23.02
N GLY A 47 -5.47 -17.08 -24.33
CA GLY A 47 -5.53 -18.26 -25.19
C GLY A 47 -5.85 -17.86 -26.63
N PRO A 48 -6.34 -18.80 -27.46
CA PRO A 48 -6.78 -18.49 -28.81
C PRO A 48 -8.00 -17.57 -28.76
N MET A 49 -8.03 -16.57 -29.64
CA MET A 49 -9.13 -15.63 -29.72
C MET A 49 -10.38 -16.34 -30.24
N PRO A 50 -11.53 -16.24 -29.54
CA PRO A 50 -12.76 -16.83 -30.02
C PRO A 50 -13.08 -16.31 -31.43
N PHE A 51 -13.48 -17.21 -32.34
CA PHE A 51 -13.90 -16.91 -33.72
C PHE A 51 -12.82 -16.48 -34.72
N LEU A 52 -11.57 -16.19 -34.29
CA LEU A 52 -10.47 -15.74 -35.18
C LEU A 52 -9.41 -16.82 -35.46
N GLY A 53 -9.66 -18.06 -35.02
CA GLY A 53 -8.75 -19.19 -35.24
C GLY A 53 -7.60 -19.24 -34.24
N ARG A 54 -6.67 -20.18 -34.45
CA ARG A 54 -5.52 -20.41 -33.54
C ARG A 54 -4.34 -19.47 -33.80
N ASP A 55 -4.40 -18.73 -34.90
CA ASP A 55 -3.34 -17.82 -35.35
C ASP A 55 -3.41 -16.47 -34.62
N VAL A 56 -4.53 -16.17 -33.96
CA VAL A 56 -4.71 -15.02 -33.10
C VAL A 56 -4.84 -15.48 -31.66
N THR A 57 -3.96 -14.99 -30.81
CA THR A 57 -4.01 -15.22 -29.36
C THR A 57 -4.13 -13.91 -28.62
N PHE A 58 -4.75 -13.96 -27.45
CA PHE A 58 -4.88 -12.82 -26.58
C PHE A 58 -4.42 -13.19 -25.16
N LEU A 59 -3.99 -12.17 -24.42
CA LEU A 59 -3.67 -12.24 -23.00
C LEU A 59 -4.20 -10.97 -22.35
N VAL A 60 -4.86 -11.12 -21.22
CA VAL A 60 -5.19 -10.03 -20.32
C VAL A 60 -4.71 -10.43 -18.92
N THR A 61 -3.89 -9.60 -18.31
CA THR A 61 -3.45 -9.74 -16.93
C THR A 61 -3.80 -8.49 -16.17
N GLY A 62 -4.20 -8.66 -14.92
CA GLY A 62 -4.59 -7.56 -14.06
C GLY A 62 -4.10 -7.79 -12.64
N GLU A 63 -3.73 -6.71 -11.99
CA GLU A 63 -3.43 -6.66 -10.59
C GLU A 63 -4.08 -5.43 -9.97
N ARG A 64 -4.63 -5.64 -8.78
CA ARG A 64 -5.06 -4.58 -7.89
C ARG A 64 -4.43 -4.81 -6.53
N THR A 65 -3.76 -3.80 -6.00
CA THR A 65 -3.19 -3.82 -4.65
C THR A 65 -3.77 -2.66 -3.84
N SER A 66 -4.13 -2.90 -2.58
CA SER A 66 -4.58 -1.87 -1.64
C SER A 66 -3.93 -2.10 -0.29
N GLN A 67 -3.39 -1.04 0.30
CA GLN A 67 -2.73 -1.08 1.60
C GLN A 67 -2.67 0.31 2.26
N ARG A 68 -2.34 0.35 3.55
CA ARG A 68 -1.92 1.59 4.22
C ARG A 68 -0.50 1.97 3.81
N TYR A 69 -0.25 3.28 3.75
CA TYR A 69 1.05 3.81 3.30
C TYR A 69 2.16 3.51 4.32
N ARG A 70 1.84 3.63 5.62
CA ARG A 70 2.77 3.31 6.70
C ARG A 70 2.03 2.82 7.93
N VAL A 71 2.64 1.89 8.65
CA VAL A 71 2.22 1.47 9.98
C VAL A 71 3.38 1.75 10.94
N LEU A 72 3.09 2.39 12.06
CA LEU A 72 4.07 2.77 13.08
C LEU A 72 3.57 2.34 14.45
N GLU A 73 4.50 1.96 15.31
CA GLU A 73 4.27 1.74 16.73
C GLU A 73 4.69 2.99 17.49
N PHE A 74 3.79 3.50 18.32
CA PHE A 74 4.07 4.54 19.31
C PHE A 74 4.33 3.87 20.66
N ASP A 75 5.06 4.57 21.53
CA ASP A 75 5.20 4.13 22.91
C ASP A 75 3.86 4.20 23.64
N ASP A 76 3.81 3.56 24.81
CA ASP A 76 2.59 3.51 25.63
C ASP A 76 2.44 4.73 26.56
N ILE A 77 3.38 5.68 26.48
CA ILE A 77 3.43 6.86 27.33
C ILE A 77 2.57 7.97 26.71
N VAL A 78 1.28 7.99 27.03
CA VAL A 78 0.31 8.96 26.49
C VAL A 78 -0.24 9.90 27.55
N PHE A 79 -0.64 11.08 27.10
CA PHE A 79 -1.30 12.08 27.91
C PHE A 79 -2.76 11.69 28.11
N ASP A 80 -3.13 11.47 29.35
CA ASP A 80 -4.50 11.22 29.79
C ASP A 80 -5.08 12.50 30.40
N PRO A 81 -6.06 13.18 29.76
CA PRO A 81 -6.70 14.38 30.31
C PRO A 81 -7.38 14.16 31.66
N SER A 82 -7.72 12.91 32.00
CA SER A 82 -8.33 12.53 33.27
C SER A 82 -7.29 12.29 34.36
N ASP A 83 -6.03 12.08 34.03
CA ASP A 83 -4.94 11.84 34.98
C ASP A 83 -4.38 13.15 35.55
N THR A 84 -5.22 13.85 36.31
CA THR A 84 -4.82 15.10 36.96
C THR A 84 -3.91 14.84 38.15
N LEU A 85 -3.06 15.80 38.51
CA LEU A 85 -2.30 15.78 39.77
C LEU A 85 -3.21 15.45 40.97
N ALA A 86 -4.46 15.93 41.00
CA ALA A 86 -5.42 15.62 42.06
C ALA A 86 -5.99 14.18 42.03
N ASN A 87 -5.90 13.48 40.90
CA ASN A 87 -6.24 12.05 40.81
C ASN A 87 -5.04 11.15 41.16
N ARG A 88 -3.81 11.60 40.86
CA ARG A 88 -2.56 10.93 41.26
C ARG A 88 -2.28 11.09 42.75
N LEU A 89 -2.62 12.26 43.27
CA LEU A 89 -2.50 12.64 44.68
C LEU A 89 -3.87 12.48 45.32
N GLY A 90 -4.12 11.34 45.97
CA GLY A 90 -5.37 11.08 46.68
C GLY A 90 -5.76 12.20 47.67
N PRO A 91 -6.97 12.17 48.24
CA PRO A 91 -7.57 13.30 48.99
C PRO A 91 -6.81 13.73 50.27
N PHE A 92 -5.77 12.98 50.65
CA PHE A 92 -4.95 13.23 51.85
C PHE A 92 -3.45 13.39 51.52
N SER A 93 -3.08 13.57 50.26
CA SER A 93 -1.69 13.76 49.87
C SER A 93 -1.10 15.05 50.44
N VAL A 94 0.09 14.93 51.03
CA VAL A 94 0.87 16.07 51.53
C VAL A 94 1.73 16.60 50.38
N ILE A 95 1.52 17.86 50.00
CA ILE A 95 2.29 18.52 48.95
C ILE A 95 3.46 19.27 49.62
N PRO A 96 4.73 18.94 49.31
CA PRO A 96 5.89 19.65 49.86
C PRO A 96 5.93 21.11 49.38
N SER A 97 6.68 21.97 50.07
CA SER A 97 6.88 23.37 49.69
C SER A 97 8.36 23.72 49.66
N GLY A 98 8.78 24.64 48.77
CA GLY A 98 10.18 25.04 48.65
C GLY A 98 10.93 24.19 47.63
N GLN A 99 12.20 23.87 47.86
CA GLN A 99 13.02 23.14 46.88
C GLN A 99 12.51 21.72 46.61
N ASP A 100 11.84 21.11 47.58
CA ASP A 100 11.24 19.77 47.46
C ASP A 100 9.98 19.76 46.57
N TYR A 101 9.43 20.93 46.23
CA TYR A 101 8.24 21.03 45.37
C TYR A 101 8.55 20.72 43.91
N ASP A 102 9.73 21.11 43.41
CA ASP A 102 10.11 20.89 42.01
C ASP A 102 10.37 19.40 41.73
N GLU A 103 11.03 18.69 42.66
CA GLU A 103 11.26 17.24 42.60
C GLU A 103 9.95 16.46 42.70
N PHE A 104 9.06 16.87 43.62
CA PHE A 104 7.72 16.29 43.75
C PHE A 104 6.88 16.45 42.47
N LEU A 105 6.96 17.61 41.81
CA LEU A 105 6.27 17.83 40.54
C LEU A 105 6.84 16.94 39.42
N ASP A 106 8.16 16.81 39.29
CA ASP A 106 8.77 15.99 38.25
C ASP A 106 8.36 14.51 38.36
N GLU A 107 8.18 14.00 39.58
CA GLU A 107 7.69 12.64 39.84
C GLU A 107 6.18 12.43 39.58
N HIS A 108 5.37 13.48 39.72
CA HIS A 108 3.90 13.38 39.71
C HIS A 108 3.23 14.03 38.50
N ILE A 109 4.00 14.73 37.64
CA ILE A 109 3.53 15.22 36.35
C ILE A 109 3.45 14.05 35.36
N GLN A 110 2.46 14.10 34.48
CA GLN A 110 2.39 13.13 33.39
C GLN A 110 3.62 13.27 32.48
N PRO A 111 4.33 12.17 32.20
CA PRO A 111 5.54 12.21 31.36
C PRO A 111 5.22 12.55 29.89
N ALA A 112 3.99 12.35 29.44
CA ALA A 112 3.56 12.59 28.07
C ALA A 112 3.15 14.06 27.84
N HIS A 113 3.54 14.61 26.69
CA HIS A 113 3.11 15.95 26.29
C HIS A 113 1.61 15.98 25.98
N ARG A 114 0.89 17.08 26.27
CA ARG A 114 -0.59 17.20 26.12
C ARG A 114 -1.20 16.84 24.76
N TYR A 115 -0.38 16.80 23.72
CA TYR A 115 -0.76 16.44 22.34
C TYR A 115 -0.44 15.00 21.96
N ASP A 116 0.32 14.32 22.80
CA ASP A 116 0.66 12.92 22.66
C ASP A 116 -0.42 12.08 23.32
N ARG A 117 -1.39 11.58 22.55
CA ARG A 117 -2.60 10.92 23.08
C ARG A 117 -2.83 9.55 22.45
N VAL A 118 -1.83 9.02 21.74
CA VAL A 118 -1.98 7.86 20.86
C VAL A 118 -0.89 6.86 21.19
N ALA A 119 -1.29 5.73 21.77
CA ALA A 119 -0.39 4.63 22.08
C ALA A 119 -0.48 3.52 21.03
N GLY A 120 0.57 2.71 20.94
CA GLY A 120 0.58 1.46 20.19
C GLY A 120 0.57 1.62 18.66
N TRP A 121 0.10 0.58 17.97
CA TRP A 121 0.17 0.52 16.52
C TRP A 121 -0.88 1.38 15.82
N ARG A 122 -0.46 2.17 14.83
CA ARG A 122 -1.34 3.00 14.02
C ARG A 122 -0.96 2.98 12.54
N ALA A 123 -1.99 2.93 11.71
CA ALA A 123 -1.88 3.01 10.26
C ALA A 123 -2.07 4.46 9.78
N PHE A 124 -1.33 4.81 8.73
CA PHE A 124 -1.34 6.12 8.12
C PHE A 124 -1.39 6.05 6.61
N GLY A 125 -2.14 6.98 6.03
CA GLY A 125 -2.24 7.13 4.59
C GLY A 125 -2.84 5.89 3.90
N PHE A 126 -2.74 5.86 2.59
CA PHE A 126 -3.09 4.70 1.79
C PHE A 126 -2.25 4.66 0.52
N ASN A 127 -2.18 3.48 -0.08
CA ASN A 127 -1.65 3.25 -1.41
C ASN A 127 -2.54 2.22 -2.12
N GLU A 128 -3.08 2.60 -3.28
CA GLU A 128 -3.97 1.79 -4.10
C GLU A 128 -3.46 1.78 -5.54
N ASP A 129 -3.10 0.59 -6.01
CA ASP A 129 -2.49 0.38 -7.31
C ASP A 129 -3.41 -0.49 -8.18
N TRP A 130 -3.56 -0.11 -9.45
CA TRP A 130 -4.16 -0.90 -10.52
C TRP A 130 -3.14 -1.03 -11.65
N ASP A 131 -2.86 -2.25 -12.08
CA ASP A 131 -1.99 -2.56 -13.22
C ASP A 131 -2.73 -3.54 -14.13
N ILE A 132 -3.02 -3.12 -15.36
CA ILE A 132 -3.72 -3.93 -16.36
C ILE A 132 -2.89 -3.97 -17.62
N PHE A 133 -2.53 -5.17 -18.05
CA PHE A 133 -1.81 -5.42 -19.28
C PHE A 133 -2.63 -6.30 -20.21
N SER A 134 -2.71 -5.92 -21.47
CA SER A 134 -3.32 -6.70 -22.52
C SER A 134 -2.40 -6.83 -23.72
N LYS A 135 -2.48 -7.99 -24.36
CA LYS A 135 -1.70 -8.32 -25.55
C LYS A 135 -2.55 -9.11 -26.52
N ILE A 136 -2.44 -8.77 -27.79
CA ILE A 136 -2.92 -9.56 -28.93
C ILE A 136 -1.70 -9.92 -29.77
N HIS A 137 -1.59 -11.19 -30.13
CA HIS A 137 -0.55 -11.70 -31.02
C HIS A 137 -1.20 -12.41 -32.19
N TRP A 138 -0.82 -12.05 -33.41
CA TRP A 138 -1.35 -12.60 -34.64
C TRP A 138 -0.22 -13.08 -35.55
N ASP A 139 -0.20 -14.37 -35.86
CA ASP A 139 0.54 -14.92 -37.00
C ASP A 139 -0.27 -14.74 -38.28
N ILE A 140 0.09 -13.76 -39.09
CA ILE A 140 -0.59 -13.49 -40.37
C ILE A 140 -0.14 -14.51 -41.42
N SER A 141 1.13 -14.88 -41.39
CA SER A 141 1.73 -15.93 -42.23
C SER A 141 2.95 -16.53 -41.52
N GLN A 142 3.61 -17.50 -42.15
CA GLN A 142 4.88 -18.04 -41.63
C GLN A 142 6.01 -16.99 -41.54
N THR A 143 5.87 -15.87 -42.25
CA THR A 143 6.87 -14.79 -42.31
C THR A 143 6.41 -13.49 -41.68
N MET A 144 5.11 -13.30 -41.42
CA MET A 144 4.52 -12.04 -40.93
C MET A 144 3.83 -12.23 -39.59
N LYS A 145 4.23 -11.41 -38.61
CA LYS A 145 3.67 -11.41 -37.25
C LYS A 145 3.32 -10.00 -36.80
N LEU A 146 2.24 -9.89 -36.06
CA LEU A 146 1.76 -8.65 -35.46
C LEU A 146 1.52 -8.84 -33.97
N ASP A 147 2.16 -8.01 -33.16
CA ASP A 147 1.90 -7.91 -31.72
C ASP A 147 1.34 -6.52 -31.40
N VAL A 148 0.20 -6.49 -30.73
CA VAL A 148 -0.41 -5.27 -30.19
C VAL A 148 -0.47 -5.40 -28.68
N THR A 149 0.07 -4.42 -27.96
CA THR A 149 0.02 -4.40 -26.49
C THR A 149 -0.55 -3.10 -25.98
N ASN A 150 -1.27 -3.18 -24.86
CA ASN A 150 -1.70 -2.05 -24.09
C ASN A 150 -1.39 -2.30 -22.60
N TRP A 151 -0.83 -1.29 -21.94
CA TRP A 151 -0.51 -1.33 -20.53
C TRP A 151 -1.05 -0.08 -19.85
N PHE A 152 -1.92 -0.28 -18.88
CA PHE A 152 -2.58 0.76 -18.12
C PHE A 152 -2.25 0.60 -16.64
N VAL A 153 -1.72 1.66 -16.03
CA VAL A 153 -1.37 1.70 -14.61
C VAL A 153 -1.98 2.92 -13.96
N VAL A 154 -2.57 2.75 -12.79
CA VAL A 154 -3.03 3.83 -11.92
C VAL A 154 -2.54 3.56 -10.51
N ASN A 155 -1.97 4.57 -9.88
CA ASN A 155 -1.56 4.55 -8.49
C ASN A 155 -2.15 5.77 -7.78
N ASP A 156 -2.95 5.51 -6.75
CA ASP A 156 -3.51 6.51 -5.85
C ASP A 156 -2.92 6.35 -4.46
N PHE A 157 -2.23 7.37 -3.97
CA PHE A 157 -1.63 7.32 -2.65
C PHE A 157 -1.73 8.63 -1.89
N LYS A 158 -1.84 8.48 -0.57
CA LYS A 158 -1.71 9.54 0.41
C LYS A 158 -0.49 9.24 1.27
N THR A 159 0.57 10.02 1.11
CA THR A 159 1.85 9.77 1.78
C THR A 159 1.79 10.08 3.27
N PHE A 160 2.69 9.44 4.01
CA PHE A 160 3.04 9.81 5.36
C PHE A 160 4.48 10.33 5.42
N ASN A 161 4.65 11.59 5.82
CA ASN A 161 5.96 12.18 6.02
C ASN A 161 6.20 12.41 7.53
N THR A 162 7.28 11.82 8.05
CA THR A 162 7.72 11.97 9.45
C THR A 162 8.39 13.32 9.74
N ALA A 163 8.80 14.08 8.70
CA ALA A 163 9.60 15.29 8.84
C ALA A 163 8.85 16.49 9.45
N ASN A 164 7.52 16.50 9.41
CA ASN A 164 6.70 17.51 10.07
C ASN A 164 6.16 16.97 11.40
N LEU A 165 7.05 16.86 12.39
CA LEU A 165 6.76 16.41 13.77
C LEU A 165 5.53 17.09 14.41
N ILE A 166 5.29 18.36 14.08
CA ILE A 166 4.22 19.17 14.67
C ILE A 166 2.83 18.85 14.06
N TYR A 167 2.78 18.29 12.85
CA TYR A 167 1.55 17.93 12.12
C TYR A 167 1.43 16.41 11.88
N GLN A 168 2.17 15.61 12.64
CA GLN A 168 2.39 14.18 12.38
C GLN A 168 1.11 13.35 12.26
N PHE A 169 -0.01 13.80 12.85
CA PHE A 169 -1.26 13.02 12.92
C PHE A 169 -2.45 13.59 12.15
N TYR A 170 -2.30 14.75 11.51
CA TYR A 170 -3.40 15.37 10.77
C TYR A 170 -3.48 14.79 9.35
N GLU A 171 -4.39 13.84 9.14
CA GLU A 171 -4.62 13.24 7.81
C GLU A 171 -5.56 14.06 6.93
N GLU A 172 -6.50 14.80 7.53
CA GLU A 172 -7.63 15.42 6.82
C GLU A 172 -7.22 16.53 5.84
N GLY A 173 -6.06 17.15 6.03
CA GLY A 173 -5.54 18.21 5.16
C GLY A 173 -4.49 17.75 4.15
N ARG A 174 -4.23 16.45 4.02
CA ARG A 174 -3.13 15.94 3.18
C ARG A 174 -3.59 15.73 1.73
N ASN A 175 -2.72 16.09 0.80
CA ASN A 175 -2.94 15.87 -0.62
C ASN A 175 -2.97 14.37 -0.94
N ILE A 176 -3.90 14.00 -1.80
CA ILE A 176 -3.93 12.70 -2.46
C ILE A 176 -3.24 12.87 -3.81
N VAL A 177 -2.29 12.01 -4.11
CA VAL A 177 -1.59 11.99 -5.39
C VAL A 177 -2.14 10.83 -6.21
N ARG A 178 -2.55 11.13 -7.45
CA ARG A 178 -2.91 10.15 -8.46
C ARG A 178 -1.86 10.18 -9.56
N GLN A 179 -1.29 9.03 -9.88
CA GLN A 179 -0.39 8.83 -11.00
C GLN A 179 -1.05 7.84 -11.96
N ASN A 180 -1.02 8.14 -13.26
CA ASN A 180 -1.53 7.24 -14.27
C ASN A 180 -0.58 7.15 -15.46
N ALA A 181 -0.57 5.99 -16.11
CA ALA A 181 0.17 5.77 -17.33
C ALA A 181 -0.64 4.85 -18.25
N ASP A 182 -0.77 5.25 -19.50
CA ASP A 182 -1.31 4.42 -20.59
C ASP A 182 -0.22 4.30 -21.66
N ARG A 183 0.11 3.07 -22.03
CA ARG A 183 1.14 2.76 -23.03
C ARG A 183 0.58 1.78 -24.03
N GLN A 184 0.76 2.09 -25.30
CA GLN A 184 0.34 1.26 -26.41
C GLN A 184 1.54 0.98 -27.30
N SER A 185 1.65 -0.25 -27.81
CA SER A 185 2.71 -0.63 -28.74
C SER A 185 2.15 -1.52 -29.83
N ILE A 186 2.69 -1.32 -31.04
CA ILE A 186 2.43 -2.15 -32.19
C ILE A 186 3.79 -2.58 -32.73
N ILE A 187 4.00 -3.89 -32.82
CA ILE A 187 5.21 -4.48 -33.37
C ILE A 187 4.82 -5.30 -34.58
N TRP A 188 5.38 -4.92 -35.72
CA TRP A 188 5.27 -5.65 -36.97
C TRP A 188 6.60 -6.33 -37.26
N SER A 189 6.56 -7.63 -37.51
CA SER A 189 7.74 -8.40 -37.93
C SER A 189 7.47 -9.07 -39.26
N HIS A 190 8.37 -8.88 -40.22
CA HIS A 190 8.40 -9.60 -41.49
C HIS A 190 9.79 -10.23 -41.69
N ALA A 191 9.85 -11.37 -42.37
CA ALA A 191 11.07 -12.04 -42.81
C ALA A 191 11.13 -12.10 -44.33
#